data_AF-A0A076EX46-F1
#
_entry.id   AF-A0A076EX46-F1
#
_cell.length_a   1.000
_cell.length_b   1.000
_cell.length_c   1.000
_cell.angle_alpha   90.00
_cell.angle_beta   90.00
_cell.angle_gamma   90.00
#
_symmetry.space_group_name_H-M   'P 1'
#
loop_
_entity.id
_entity.type
_entity.pdbx_description
1 polymer ?
#
loop_
_entity_poly.entity_id
_entity_poly.type
_entity_poly.pdbx_seq_one_letter_code
_entity_poly.pdbx_strand_id
1 'polypeptide(L)'
;MTTPTPPPGWHPDPEGTPQLRWWDGTQWTSATKPRALQEGPKTPPSPIDPAIRRRNNLIAAGLIGIVVLGLGAWQILNTQGGGNGPAASEAAAIASSPSVASRESAPTASAAPTSSANATTDEVMRAFWLRVDREGYLTINVNGTYTDTELESAFLEVRRTYTSTKKTGGWHVFIDCGNGQQAVGGARQANGKFALDSLGAARTGLAVGQYEFEPLPNRKACPPDLPPIADGTVTAHDVIDAFAAAGLPATNRQDRTITAGCEDLKCAQMIAVDEVSVYLFSDVAQAAHYAEIFGANKVYQNGLLAIRYKRDGKHPIDEALIPQYNAALDAVGSVR
;
A
#
# COMPACT_ATOMS: atom_id res chain seq x y z
N MET A 1 7.48 -5.54 60.16
CA MET A 1 7.92 -4.44 59.27
C MET A 1 6.69 -4.03 58.47
N THR A 2 6.12 -2.87 58.75
CA THR A 2 4.94 -2.34 58.04
C THR A 2 5.39 -1.63 56.77
N THR A 3 5.01 -2.15 55.60
CA THR A 3 5.28 -1.51 54.31
C THR A 3 4.52 -0.18 54.25
N PRO A 4 5.17 0.96 53.94
CA PRO A 4 4.47 2.24 53.85
C PRO A 4 3.47 2.19 52.67
N THR A 5 2.22 2.58 52.94
CA THR A 5 1.18 2.71 51.92
C THR A 5 1.61 3.79 50.92
N PRO A 6 1.60 3.52 49.60
CA PRO A 6 1.99 4.50 48.61
C PRO A 6 1.02 5.70 48.60
N PRO A 7 1.52 6.93 48.37
CA PRO A 7 0.65 8.09 48.21
C PRO A 7 -0.23 7.95 46.95
N PRO A 8 -1.39 8.62 46.90
CA PRO A 8 -2.24 8.65 45.71
C PRO A 8 -1.44 9.06 44.47
N GLY A 9 -1.54 8.31 43.38
CA GLY A 9 -0.69 8.53 42.21
C GLY A 9 -0.71 7.42 41.17
N TRP A 10 0.06 7.61 40.10
CA TRP A 10 0.29 6.58 39.08
C TRP A 10 1.42 5.66 39.52
N HIS A 11 1.13 4.37 39.65
CA HIS A 11 2.09 3.36 40.10
C HIS A 11 2.14 2.19 39.11
N PRO A 12 3.20 1.35 39.13
CA PRO A 12 3.27 0.16 38.29
C PRO A 12 2.09 -0.78 38.60
N ASP A 13 1.48 -1.33 37.55
CA ASP A 13 0.35 -2.26 37.73
C ASP A 13 0.80 -3.52 38.50
N PRO A 14 0.22 -3.83 39.68
CA PRO A 14 0.57 -5.01 40.46
C PRO A 14 0.23 -6.33 39.73
N GLU A 15 -0.63 -6.31 38.72
CA GLU A 15 -0.96 -7.47 37.87
C GLU A 15 0.15 -7.79 36.83
N GLY A 16 1.26 -7.05 36.83
CA GLY A 16 2.46 -7.37 36.03
C GLY A 16 2.40 -6.89 34.57
N THR A 17 1.34 -6.19 34.18
CA THR A 17 1.25 -5.56 32.86
C THR A 17 2.18 -4.33 32.75
N PRO A 18 2.83 -4.06 31.61
CA PRO A 18 3.74 -2.93 31.41
C PRO A 18 2.99 -1.59 31.23
N GLN A 19 2.07 -1.29 32.14
CA GLN A 19 1.26 -0.08 32.20
C GLN A 19 1.30 0.52 33.60
N LEU A 20 0.90 1.80 33.72
CA LEU A 20 0.69 2.44 35.01
C LEU A 20 -0.79 2.37 35.37
N ARG A 21 -1.10 2.05 36.63
CA ARG A 21 -2.45 2.07 37.21
C ARG A 21 -2.53 3.14 38.28
N TRP A 22 -3.69 3.77 38.42
CA TRP A 22 -3.90 4.79 39.44
C TRP A 22 -4.22 4.17 40.81
N TRP A 23 -3.55 4.66 41.86
CA TRP A 23 -3.83 4.39 43.27
C TRP A 23 -4.47 5.62 43.90
N ASP A 24 -5.60 5.47 44.58
CA ASP A 24 -6.32 6.60 45.20
C ASP A 24 -5.89 6.91 46.64
N GLY A 25 -4.94 6.15 47.20
CA GLY A 25 -4.54 6.22 48.60
C GLY A 25 -5.04 5.04 49.44
N THR A 26 -6.07 4.33 48.98
CA THR A 26 -6.73 3.22 49.67
C THR A 26 -6.92 1.97 48.80
N GLN A 27 -7.11 2.12 47.49
CA GLN A 27 -7.27 1.04 46.52
C GLN A 27 -6.78 1.43 45.11
N TRP A 28 -6.60 0.42 44.26
CA TRP A 28 -6.30 0.59 42.84
C TRP A 28 -7.60 0.87 42.06
N THR A 29 -7.57 1.84 41.16
CA THR A 29 -8.72 2.15 40.29
C THR A 29 -8.57 1.50 38.91
N SER A 30 -9.62 1.55 38.09
CA SER A 30 -9.61 1.06 36.70
C SER A 30 -8.86 1.97 35.72
N ALA A 31 -8.41 3.14 36.15
CA ALA A 31 -7.68 4.07 35.29
C ALA A 31 -6.26 3.54 35.02
N THR A 32 -5.97 3.27 33.75
CA THR A 32 -4.67 2.79 33.28
C THR A 32 -4.11 3.74 32.22
N LYS A 33 -2.78 3.84 32.13
CA LYS A 33 -2.11 4.52 31.02
C LYS A 33 -0.86 3.77 30.58
N PRO A 34 -0.46 3.86 29.31
CA PRO A 34 0.79 3.28 28.84
C PRO A 34 1.94 3.79 29.70
N ARG A 35 2.73 2.88 30.25
CA ARG A 35 4.01 3.26 30.84
C ARG A 35 4.89 3.67 29.67
N ALA A 36 5.21 4.97 29.58
CA ALA A 36 6.29 5.39 28.70
C ALA A 36 7.50 4.54 29.05
N LEU A 37 8.02 3.76 28.08
CA LEU A 37 9.29 3.09 28.23
C LEU A 37 10.28 4.19 28.58
N GLN A 38 10.65 4.26 29.84
CA GLN A 38 11.73 5.12 30.28
C GLN A 38 12.93 4.62 29.48
N GLU A 39 13.35 5.42 28.49
CA GLU A 39 14.62 5.21 27.81
C GLU A 39 15.63 4.98 28.92
N GLY A 40 16.13 3.74 29.02
CA GLY A 40 17.16 3.41 29.99
C GLY A 40 18.30 4.42 29.84
N PRO A 41 19.11 4.65 30.89
CA PRO A 41 20.26 5.52 30.80
C PRO A 41 21.05 5.16 29.54
N LYS A 42 21.18 6.14 28.62
CA LYS A 42 21.96 6.00 27.39
C LYS A 42 23.31 5.44 27.80
N THR A 43 23.52 4.17 27.52
CA THR A 43 24.83 3.56 27.73
C THR A 43 25.76 4.35 26.82
N PRO A 44 26.83 4.96 27.36
CA PRO A 44 27.80 5.63 26.50
C PRO A 44 28.27 4.61 25.46
N PRO A 45 28.42 5.02 24.18
CA PRO A 45 28.88 4.11 23.14
C PRO A 45 30.18 3.46 23.62
N SER A 46 30.24 2.13 23.55
CA SER A 46 31.46 1.40 23.87
C SER A 46 32.62 2.01 23.07
N PRO A 47 33.78 2.25 23.69
CA PRO A 47 34.96 2.72 22.98
C PRO A 47 35.20 1.78 21.80
N ILE A 48 35.15 2.33 20.59
CA ILE A 48 35.47 1.58 19.38
C ILE A 48 36.94 1.20 19.50
N ASP A 49 37.19 -0.09 19.71
CA ASP A 49 38.54 -0.64 19.75
C ASP A 49 39.25 -0.30 18.42
N PRO A 50 40.34 0.50 18.43
CA PRO A 50 40.99 0.99 17.21
C PRO A 50 41.56 -0.13 16.33
N ALA A 51 41.61 -1.37 16.83
CA ALA A 51 42.08 -2.54 16.09
C ALA A 51 41.11 -3.04 15.00
N ILE A 52 39.80 -2.72 15.04
CA ILE A 52 38.84 -3.19 14.03
C ILE A 52 38.76 -2.25 12.81
N ARG A 53 39.21 -0.99 12.92
CA ARG A 53 39.19 -0.01 11.82
C ARG A 53 40.28 -0.23 10.77
N ARG A 54 41.30 -1.08 11.05
CA ARG A 54 42.46 -1.28 10.15
C ARG A 54 42.30 -2.40 9.12
N ARG A 55 41.20 -3.17 9.14
CA ARG A 55 41.00 -4.31 8.20
C ARG A 55 40.08 -4.01 7.00
N ASN A 56 39.35 -2.89 7.00
CA ASN A 56 38.44 -2.53 5.90
C ASN A 56 38.93 -1.40 4.98
N ASN A 57 40.14 -0.85 5.21
CA ASN A 57 40.75 0.18 4.34
C ASN A 57 41.64 -0.39 3.20
N LEU A 58 41.60 -1.70 2.95
CA LEU A 58 42.32 -2.34 1.83
C LEU A 58 41.41 -2.77 0.66
N ILE A 59 40.11 -2.42 0.68
CA ILE A 59 39.18 -2.68 -0.45
C ILE A 59 38.65 -1.36 -1.08
N ALA A 60 39.05 -0.20 -0.57
CA ALA A 60 38.60 1.12 -1.05
C ALA A 60 39.69 1.97 -1.76
N ALA A 61 40.79 1.35 -2.24
CA ALA A 61 41.85 2.03 -2.99
C ALA A 61 42.20 1.35 -4.34
N GLY A 62 41.34 0.44 -4.82
CA GLY A 62 41.58 -0.34 -6.05
C GLY A 62 40.69 0.01 -7.26
N LEU A 63 39.68 0.87 -7.13
CA LEU A 63 38.70 1.15 -8.20
C LEU A 63 38.65 2.62 -8.65
N ILE A 64 39.66 3.43 -8.28
CA ILE A 64 39.87 4.78 -8.84
C ILE A 64 41.13 4.81 -9.74
N GLY A 65 41.95 3.75 -9.75
CA GLY A 65 43.13 3.61 -10.61
C GLY A 65 42.90 2.95 -11.99
N ILE A 66 41.73 2.37 -12.25
CA ILE A 66 41.42 1.69 -13.55
C ILE A 66 40.49 2.52 -14.44
N VAL A 67 39.89 3.61 -13.95
CA VAL A 67 39.07 4.52 -14.77
C VAL A 67 39.91 5.60 -15.48
N VAL A 68 41.12 5.92 -15.00
CA VAL A 68 41.97 6.96 -15.62
C VAL A 68 43.09 6.41 -16.53
N LEU A 69 43.34 5.09 -16.52
CA LEU A 69 44.23 4.43 -17.51
C LEU A 69 43.48 3.57 -18.55
N GLY A 70 42.17 3.35 -18.40
CA GLY A 70 41.30 2.74 -19.41
C GLY A 70 40.64 3.74 -20.37
N LEU A 71 40.52 5.01 -19.97
CA LEU A 71 39.96 6.09 -20.81
C LEU A 71 41.02 6.83 -21.66
N GLY A 72 42.30 6.44 -21.58
CA GLY A 72 43.40 7.01 -22.36
C GLY A 72 43.85 6.17 -23.58
N ALA A 73 43.27 4.99 -23.79
CA ALA A 73 43.66 4.07 -24.87
C ALA A 73 42.47 3.52 -25.68
N TRP A 74 41.35 4.26 -25.72
CA TRP A 74 40.16 3.96 -26.54
C TRP A 74 39.68 5.20 -27.32
N GLN A 75 40.63 6.02 -27.76
CA GLN A 75 40.40 7.21 -28.61
C GLN A 75 41.40 7.32 -29.78
N ILE A 76 42.01 6.21 -30.20
CA ILE A 76 42.84 6.15 -31.42
C ILE A 76 42.59 4.81 -32.11
N LEU A 77 41.40 4.63 -32.71
CA LEU A 77 41.08 3.62 -33.74
C LEU A 77 39.57 3.70 -34.04
N ASN A 78 39.14 4.78 -34.67
CA ASN A 78 38.05 4.78 -35.66
C ASN A 78 37.81 6.21 -36.17
N THR A 79 38.76 6.68 -36.97
CA THR A 79 38.57 7.82 -37.85
C THR A 79 39.13 7.47 -39.22
N GLN A 80 38.22 7.47 -40.19
CA GLN A 80 38.44 7.68 -41.63
C GLN A 80 39.28 6.65 -42.40
N GLY A 81 38.57 5.89 -43.23
CA GLY A 81 39.12 5.25 -44.42
C GLY A 81 38.05 5.19 -45.50
N GLY A 82 37.92 6.27 -46.27
CA GLY A 82 37.22 6.23 -47.56
C GLY A 82 38.16 5.73 -48.66
N GLY A 83 37.59 5.07 -49.68
CA GLY A 83 38.20 4.99 -51.01
C GLY A 83 38.23 3.60 -51.69
N ASN A 84 37.25 3.39 -52.59
CA ASN A 84 37.34 2.76 -53.91
C ASN A 84 37.45 1.23 -54.12
N GLY A 85 36.35 0.66 -54.64
CA GLY A 85 36.30 -0.02 -55.96
C GLY A 85 36.26 -1.56 -56.02
N PRO A 86 35.81 -2.16 -57.15
CA PRO A 86 34.46 -2.76 -57.24
C PRO A 86 34.42 -4.23 -57.72
N ALA A 87 33.34 -4.96 -57.41
CA ALA A 87 32.79 -6.10 -58.18
C ALA A 87 31.37 -6.40 -57.64
N ALA A 88 30.28 -6.15 -58.38
CA ALA A 88 29.59 -7.13 -59.25
C ALA A 88 29.19 -8.41 -58.47
N SER A 89 27.95 -8.89 -58.38
CA SER A 89 26.69 -8.70 -59.12
C SER A 89 25.54 -9.33 -58.30
N GLU A 90 24.29 -8.99 -58.67
CA GLU A 90 23.05 -9.80 -58.53
C GLU A 90 22.47 -9.99 -57.09
N ALA A 91 21.16 -9.87 -56.83
CA ALA A 91 19.99 -9.84 -57.68
C ALA A 91 18.81 -9.11 -57.00
N ALA A 92 18.10 -8.34 -57.83
CA ALA A 92 16.64 -8.16 -57.93
C ALA A 92 15.77 -8.11 -56.64
N ALA A 93 15.25 -6.92 -56.38
CA ALA A 93 13.85 -6.77 -55.98
C ALA A 93 12.94 -6.99 -57.20
N ILE A 94 11.72 -7.50 -57.01
CA ILE A 94 10.42 -6.90 -57.42
C ILE A 94 9.26 -7.85 -57.00
N ALA A 95 8.19 -7.19 -56.58
CA ALA A 95 6.84 -7.61 -56.21
C ALA A 95 6.14 -8.71 -57.04
N SER A 96 5.08 -9.28 -56.44
CA SER A 96 3.85 -9.70 -57.16
C SER A 96 2.65 -9.85 -56.20
N SER A 97 1.62 -9.02 -56.40
CA SER A 97 0.19 -9.30 -56.15
C SER A 97 -0.43 -9.89 -57.43
N PRO A 98 -1.76 -10.12 -57.57
CA PRO A 98 -2.79 -10.75 -56.71
C PRO A 98 -3.46 -11.95 -57.45
N SER A 99 -4.44 -12.64 -56.84
CA SER A 99 -5.43 -13.40 -57.63
C SER A 99 -6.83 -13.37 -57.00
N VAL A 100 -7.79 -13.09 -57.88
CA VAL A 100 -9.22 -12.83 -57.69
C VAL A 100 -10.02 -14.12 -57.88
N ALA A 101 -11.16 -14.24 -57.19
CA ALA A 101 -12.48 -14.72 -57.66
C ALA A 101 -13.27 -15.30 -56.46
N SER A 102 -14.59 -15.22 -56.30
CA SER A 102 -15.73 -14.40 -56.76
C SER A 102 -16.99 -15.12 -56.24
N ARG A 103 -18.11 -14.39 -56.08
CA ARG A 103 -19.52 -14.82 -55.84
C ARG A 103 -19.92 -15.04 -54.37
N GLU A 104 -21.14 -14.78 -53.90
CA GLU A 104 -22.38 -14.10 -54.34
C GLU A 104 -23.41 -14.39 -53.21
N SER A 105 -24.36 -13.46 -52.95
CA SER A 105 -25.65 -13.63 -52.22
C SER A 105 -25.73 -13.63 -50.68
N ALA A 106 -26.62 -12.74 -50.19
CA ALA A 106 -27.11 -12.44 -48.84
C ALA A 106 -28.11 -13.49 -48.27
N PRO A 107 -28.95 -13.22 -47.23
CA PRO A 107 -28.83 -12.46 -45.96
C PRO A 107 -29.19 -13.35 -44.72
N THR A 108 -29.28 -12.74 -43.52
CA THR A 108 -30.25 -13.06 -42.41
C THR A 108 -29.67 -13.58 -41.09
N ALA A 109 -30.30 -13.09 -40.02
CA ALA A 109 -30.39 -13.62 -38.65
C ALA A 109 -29.29 -13.22 -37.65
N SER A 110 -29.55 -12.05 -37.05
CA SER A 110 -29.38 -11.80 -35.62
C SER A 110 -29.84 -13.01 -34.79
N ALA A 111 -28.89 -13.77 -34.24
CA ALA A 111 -29.13 -14.71 -33.16
C ALA A 111 -28.49 -14.13 -31.89
N ALA A 112 -29.35 -13.72 -30.95
CA ALA A 112 -28.97 -13.39 -29.60
C ALA A 112 -28.31 -14.60 -28.92
N PRO A 113 -27.30 -14.41 -28.04
CA PRO A 113 -26.93 -15.47 -27.12
C PRO A 113 -27.96 -15.52 -25.98
N THR A 114 -28.95 -16.40 -26.13
CA THR A 114 -29.52 -17.08 -24.97
C THR A 114 -28.44 -18.03 -24.48
N SER A 115 -27.70 -17.66 -23.43
CA SER A 115 -26.82 -18.57 -22.71
C SER A 115 -27.28 -18.57 -21.25
N SER A 116 -28.23 -19.44 -20.95
CA SER A 116 -27.97 -20.75 -20.33
C SER A 116 -27.81 -20.60 -18.82
N ALA A 117 -28.95 -20.72 -18.16
CA ALA A 117 -29.05 -21.22 -16.81
C ALA A 117 -28.37 -22.60 -16.75
N ASN A 118 -27.23 -22.66 -16.05
CA ASN A 118 -26.69 -23.84 -15.39
C ASN A 118 -25.65 -23.36 -14.38
N ALA A 119 -26.15 -22.77 -13.29
CA ALA A 119 -25.38 -22.51 -12.08
C ALA A 119 -25.14 -23.85 -11.38
N THR A 120 -24.11 -24.57 -11.82
CA THR A 120 -23.57 -25.72 -11.09
C THR A 120 -22.79 -25.22 -9.89
N THR A 121 -22.86 -25.98 -8.79
CA THR A 121 -22.39 -25.73 -7.41
C THR A 121 -20.89 -25.46 -7.20
N ASP A 122 -20.18 -24.97 -8.22
CA ASP A 122 -18.80 -24.45 -8.22
C ASP A 122 -18.75 -22.90 -8.22
N GLU A 123 -19.92 -22.24 -8.30
CA GLU A 123 -20.08 -20.80 -8.51
C GLU A 123 -20.16 -19.96 -7.21
N VAL A 124 -19.57 -20.42 -6.10
CA VAL A 124 -19.58 -19.67 -4.81
C VAL A 124 -18.22 -19.03 -4.51
N MET A 125 -17.15 -19.43 -5.19
CA MET A 125 -15.82 -18.87 -4.95
C MET A 125 -15.63 -17.57 -5.73
N ARG A 126 -16.15 -16.48 -5.18
CA ARG A 126 -15.82 -15.14 -5.65
C ARG A 126 -14.33 -14.85 -5.44
N ALA A 127 -13.74 -14.16 -6.41
CA ALA A 127 -12.33 -13.82 -6.39
C ALA A 127 -12.02 -12.88 -5.21
N PHE A 128 -11.06 -13.28 -4.38
CA PHE A 128 -10.51 -12.47 -3.30
C PHE A 128 -8.98 -12.41 -3.42
N TRP A 129 -8.37 -11.43 -2.76
CA TRP A 129 -6.92 -11.36 -2.64
C TRP A 129 -6.48 -11.63 -1.20
N LEU A 130 -5.50 -12.51 -1.01
CA LEU A 130 -4.93 -12.79 0.30
C LEU A 130 -3.66 -11.97 0.54
N ARG A 131 -3.62 -11.22 1.64
CA ARG A 131 -2.43 -10.55 2.17
C ARG A 131 -2.00 -11.20 3.47
N VAL A 132 -0.68 -11.42 3.61
CA VAL A 132 -0.07 -11.76 4.89
C VAL A 132 0.40 -10.46 5.53
N ASP A 133 -0.23 -10.04 6.62
CA ASP A 133 0.14 -8.79 7.31
C ASP A 133 1.42 -8.99 8.12
N ARG A 134 1.46 -10.10 8.86
CA ARG A 134 2.57 -10.58 9.66
C ARG A 134 2.29 -12.01 10.09
N GLU A 135 3.24 -12.64 10.78
CA GLU A 135 3.01 -13.98 11.30
C GLU A 135 1.77 -14.03 12.21
N GLY A 136 0.84 -14.95 11.90
CA GLY A 136 -0.41 -15.13 12.63
C GLY A 136 -1.52 -14.13 12.30
N TYR A 137 -1.33 -13.24 11.33
CA TYR A 137 -2.36 -12.29 10.88
C TYR A 137 -2.44 -12.26 9.35
N LEU A 138 -3.64 -12.54 8.85
CA LEU A 138 -3.98 -12.52 7.43
C LEU A 138 -5.12 -11.53 7.19
N THR A 139 -5.11 -10.92 6.01
CA THR A 139 -6.24 -10.15 5.51
C THR A 139 -6.69 -10.71 4.16
N ILE A 140 -7.98 -11.00 4.04
CA ILE A 140 -8.67 -11.30 2.78
C ILE A 140 -9.31 -10.00 2.30
N ASN A 141 -8.88 -9.52 1.14
CA ASN A 141 -9.48 -8.36 0.49
C ASN A 141 -10.57 -8.81 -0.48
N VAL A 142 -11.76 -8.25 -0.29
CA VAL A 142 -12.93 -8.48 -1.15
C VAL A 142 -13.37 -7.18 -1.81
N ASN A 143 -13.91 -7.28 -3.03
CA ASN A 143 -14.47 -6.14 -3.75
C ASN A 143 -15.86 -6.50 -4.28
N GLY A 144 -16.86 -5.67 -4.00
CA GLY A 144 -18.27 -5.95 -4.27
C GLY A 144 -19.02 -6.49 -3.06
N THR A 145 -20.33 -6.72 -3.21
CA THR A 145 -21.19 -7.24 -2.15
C THR A 145 -20.97 -8.74 -1.96
N TYR A 146 -20.71 -9.17 -0.72
CA TYR A 146 -20.60 -10.57 -0.33
C TYR A 146 -21.64 -10.91 0.74
N THR A 147 -22.30 -12.05 0.55
CA THR A 147 -23.13 -12.71 1.56
C THR A 147 -22.27 -13.32 2.67
N ASP A 148 -22.87 -13.61 3.82
CA ASP A 148 -22.17 -14.23 4.95
C ASP A 148 -21.56 -15.57 4.57
N THR A 149 -22.27 -16.36 3.75
CA THR A 149 -21.82 -17.66 3.25
C THR A 149 -20.64 -17.52 2.29
N GLU A 150 -20.63 -16.51 1.42
CA GLU A 150 -19.48 -16.25 0.52
C GLU A 150 -18.25 -15.81 1.32
N LEU A 151 -18.43 -14.98 2.36
CA LEU A 151 -17.34 -14.57 3.25
C LEU A 151 -16.78 -15.76 4.04
N GLU A 152 -17.64 -16.63 4.57
CA GLU A 152 -17.23 -17.85 5.27
C GLU A 152 -16.48 -18.80 4.32
N SER A 153 -16.97 -18.95 3.09
CA SER A 153 -16.32 -19.77 2.07
C SER A 153 -14.91 -19.28 1.75
N ALA A 154 -14.71 -17.96 1.60
CA ALA A 154 -13.39 -17.37 1.42
C ALA A 154 -12.47 -17.63 2.63
N PHE A 155 -12.98 -17.49 3.85
CA PHE A 155 -12.24 -17.81 5.07
C PHE A 155 -11.82 -19.30 5.12
N LEU A 156 -12.75 -20.21 4.85
CA LEU A 156 -12.50 -21.65 4.89
C LEU A 156 -11.50 -22.09 3.83
N GLU A 157 -11.51 -21.44 2.66
CA GLU A 157 -10.52 -21.69 1.61
C GLU A 157 -9.11 -21.30 2.03
N VAL A 158 -8.94 -20.15 2.69
CA VAL A 158 -7.66 -19.74 3.26
C VAL A 158 -7.20 -20.72 4.33
N ARG A 159 -8.10 -21.13 5.24
CA ARG A 159 -7.80 -22.14 6.25
C ARG A 159 -7.36 -23.46 5.61
N ARG A 160 -8.06 -23.95 4.59
CA ARG A 160 -7.72 -25.19 3.86
C ARG A 160 -6.33 -25.09 3.23
N THR A 161 -6.04 -23.96 2.60
CA THR A 161 -4.73 -23.68 1.99
C THR A 161 -3.62 -23.68 3.05
N TYR A 162 -3.82 -23.04 4.19
CA TYR A 162 -2.81 -22.96 5.26
C TYR A 162 -2.63 -24.29 6.00
N THR A 163 -3.72 -25.04 6.16
CA THR A 163 -3.68 -26.41 6.72
C THR A 163 -2.84 -27.33 5.84
N SER A 164 -2.92 -27.20 4.50
CA SER A 164 -2.17 -28.04 3.58
C SER A 164 -0.72 -27.59 3.36
N THR A 165 -0.47 -26.28 3.31
CA THR A 165 0.85 -25.73 2.94
C THR A 165 1.73 -25.37 4.14
N LYS A 166 1.19 -24.68 5.15
CA LYS A 166 1.94 -24.21 6.33
C LYS A 166 1.94 -25.24 7.46
N LYS A 167 0.80 -25.91 7.68
CA LYS A 167 0.60 -26.99 8.68
C LYS A 167 0.85 -26.59 10.14
N THR A 168 1.21 -25.34 10.43
CA THR A 168 1.60 -24.88 11.77
C THR A 168 1.07 -23.48 12.10
N GLY A 169 1.00 -23.19 13.40
CA GLY A 169 0.61 -21.90 13.96
C GLY A 169 -0.90 -21.66 14.03
N GLY A 170 -1.23 -20.44 14.45
CA GLY A 170 -2.60 -19.94 14.56
C GLY A 170 -2.71 -18.60 13.88
N TRP A 171 -3.86 -18.36 13.27
CA TRP A 171 -4.07 -17.26 12.35
C TRP A 171 -5.34 -16.53 12.72
N HIS A 172 -5.24 -15.22 12.92
CA HIS A 172 -6.38 -14.31 12.86
C HIS A 172 -6.53 -13.86 11.41
N VAL A 173 -7.76 -13.91 10.92
CA VAL A 173 -8.13 -13.56 9.55
C VAL A 173 -9.10 -12.40 9.62
N PHE A 174 -8.77 -11.31 8.94
CA PHE A 174 -9.66 -10.20 8.71
C PHE A 174 -10.16 -10.26 7.28
N ILE A 175 -11.46 -10.05 7.06
CA ILE A 175 -11.99 -9.86 5.72
C ILE A 175 -12.35 -8.39 5.57
N ASP A 176 -11.64 -7.67 4.72
CA ASP A 176 -11.73 -6.22 4.55
C ASP A 176 -12.10 -5.89 3.11
N CYS A 177 -12.72 -4.72 2.91
CA CYS A 177 -12.87 -4.17 1.57
C CYS A 177 -11.53 -3.80 0.93
N GLY A 178 -11.27 -4.25 -0.28
CA GLY A 178 -10.05 -3.90 -0.99
C GLY A 178 -10.11 -4.27 -2.46
N ASN A 179 -9.52 -3.41 -3.30
CA ASN A 179 -9.46 -3.56 -4.75
C ASN A 179 -8.18 -4.28 -5.23
N GLY A 180 -7.49 -5.01 -4.35
CA GLY A 180 -6.27 -5.73 -4.70
C GLY A 180 -5.56 -6.34 -3.50
N GLN A 181 -4.48 -7.09 -3.76
CA GLN A 181 -3.73 -7.80 -2.72
C GLN A 181 -3.08 -6.88 -1.68
N GLN A 182 -2.63 -5.69 -2.08
CA GLN A 182 -1.95 -4.75 -1.19
C GLN A 182 -2.91 -3.73 -0.55
N ALA A 183 -4.21 -3.80 -0.82
CA ALA A 183 -5.20 -2.84 -0.31
C ALA A 183 -5.36 -2.96 1.21
N VAL A 184 -5.00 -1.93 1.99
CA VAL A 184 -5.07 -1.90 3.47
C VAL A 184 -6.31 -1.13 3.96
N GLY A 185 -6.71 -1.23 5.23
CA GLY A 185 -7.66 -0.27 5.83
C GLY A 185 -9.07 -0.21 5.24
N GLY A 186 -9.54 -1.28 4.60
CA GLY A 186 -10.92 -1.45 4.16
C GLY A 186 -11.93 -1.48 5.29
N ALA A 187 -13.20 -1.22 4.96
CA ALA A 187 -14.30 -1.54 5.88
C ALA A 187 -14.31 -3.04 6.17
N ARG A 188 -14.23 -3.39 7.46
CA ARG A 188 -14.28 -4.77 7.95
C ARG A 188 -15.62 -5.41 7.57
N GLN A 189 -15.55 -6.61 7.00
CA GLN A 189 -16.69 -7.42 6.59
C GLN A 189 -16.88 -8.63 7.52
N ALA A 190 -15.80 -9.29 7.92
CA ALA A 190 -15.86 -10.41 8.84
C ALA A 190 -14.54 -10.59 9.61
N ASN A 191 -14.62 -11.27 10.74
CA ASN A 191 -13.48 -11.76 11.49
C ASN A 191 -13.47 -13.27 11.46
N GLY A 192 -12.28 -13.86 11.45
CA GLY A 192 -12.12 -15.28 11.65
C GLY A 192 -10.81 -15.59 12.37
N LYS A 193 -10.70 -16.81 12.87
CA LYS A 193 -9.44 -17.34 13.39
C LYS A 193 -9.44 -18.86 13.31
N PHE A 194 -8.26 -19.45 13.15
CA PHE A 194 -8.08 -20.90 13.16
C PHE A 194 -6.74 -21.33 13.77
N ALA A 195 -6.72 -22.50 14.40
CA ALA A 195 -5.53 -23.09 15.01
C ALA A 195 -5.12 -24.38 14.29
N LEU A 196 -3.86 -24.48 13.86
CA LEU A 196 -3.34 -25.68 13.17
C LEU A 196 -2.54 -26.61 14.09
N ASP A 197 -1.95 -26.07 15.16
CA ASP A 197 -1.16 -26.80 16.15
C ASP A 197 -1.29 -26.20 17.55
N SER A 198 -0.54 -26.73 18.53
CA SER A 198 -0.56 -26.25 19.92
C SER A 198 -0.11 -24.80 20.07
N LEU A 199 0.81 -24.32 19.23
CA LEU A 199 1.21 -22.91 19.21
C LEU A 199 0.05 -22.04 18.71
N GLY A 200 -0.65 -22.50 17.69
CA GLY A 200 -1.82 -21.83 17.15
C GLY A 200 -2.99 -21.80 18.11
N ALA A 201 -3.18 -22.89 18.86
CA ALA A 201 -4.17 -22.96 19.93
C ALA A 201 -3.90 -21.89 20.99
N ALA A 202 -2.65 -21.78 21.46
CA ALA A 202 -2.24 -20.76 22.41
C ALA A 202 -2.43 -19.33 21.87
N ARG A 203 -2.18 -19.10 20.57
CA ARG A 203 -2.30 -17.77 19.95
C ARG A 203 -3.75 -17.32 19.76
N THR A 204 -4.64 -18.23 19.38
CA THR A 204 -6.02 -17.91 18.99
C THR A 204 -7.05 -18.16 20.09
N GLY A 205 -6.66 -18.90 21.14
CA GLY A 205 -7.58 -19.38 22.19
C GLY A 205 -8.47 -20.54 21.74
N LEU A 206 -8.23 -21.11 20.55
CA LEU A 206 -8.98 -22.25 20.02
C LEU A 206 -8.30 -23.58 20.33
N ALA A 207 -9.05 -24.68 20.29
CA ALA A 207 -8.44 -26.01 20.26
C ALA A 207 -7.78 -26.28 18.90
N VAL A 208 -6.79 -27.19 18.87
CA VAL A 208 -6.11 -27.59 17.63
C VAL A 208 -7.11 -28.10 16.59
N GLY A 209 -7.00 -27.60 15.36
CA GLY A 209 -7.89 -27.92 14.25
C GLY A 209 -9.19 -27.12 14.22
N GLN A 210 -9.53 -26.37 15.28
CA GLN A 210 -10.76 -25.58 15.34
C GLN A 210 -10.63 -24.24 14.62
N TYR A 211 -11.79 -23.65 14.33
CA TYR A 211 -11.92 -22.32 13.78
C TYR A 211 -13.13 -21.59 14.37
N GLU A 212 -13.13 -20.28 14.23
CA GLU A 212 -14.25 -19.40 14.53
C GLU A 212 -14.37 -18.40 13.37
N PHE A 213 -15.61 -18.11 12.97
CA PHE A 213 -15.92 -17.16 11.91
C PHE A 213 -17.12 -16.33 12.34
N GLU A 214 -17.00 -15.01 12.20
CA GLU A 214 -18.00 -14.04 12.63
C GLU A 214 -18.16 -12.95 11.56
N PRO A 215 -19.23 -13.01 10.74
CA PRO A 215 -19.58 -11.90 9.86
C PRO A 215 -20.05 -10.69 10.69
N LEU A 216 -19.70 -9.48 10.26
CA LEU A 216 -20.19 -8.28 10.94
C LEU A 216 -21.69 -8.09 10.65
N PRO A 217 -22.52 -7.71 11.65
CA PRO A 217 -23.97 -7.57 11.47
C PRO A 217 -24.38 -6.31 10.70
N ASN A 218 -23.59 -5.23 10.77
CA ASN A 218 -23.87 -3.95 10.10
C ASN A 218 -22.72 -3.57 9.17
N ARG A 219 -22.50 -4.38 8.12
CA ARG A 219 -21.38 -4.16 7.19
C ARG A 219 -21.60 -2.91 6.36
N LYS A 220 -20.56 -2.08 6.26
CA LYS A 220 -20.52 -1.02 5.26
C LYS A 220 -20.41 -1.64 3.86
N ALA A 221 -20.94 -0.92 2.88
CA ALA A 221 -20.87 -1.31 1.48
C ALA A 221 -19.41 -1.51 1.04
N CYS A 222 -19.24 -2.40 0.06
CA CYS A 222 -17.95 -2.77 -0.49
C CYS A 222 -18.04 -2.70 -2.02
N PRO A 223 -17.34 -1.77 -2.69
CA PRO A 223 -16.47 -0.72 -2.14
C PRO A 223 -17.24 0.32 -1.28
N PRO A 224 -16.55 1.13 -0.46
CA PRO A 224 -17.20 2.20 0.31
C PRO A 224 -17.95 3.17 -0.61
N ASP A 225 -19.04 3.76 -0.09
CA ASP A 225 -19.79 4.81 -0.78
C ASP A 225 -18.98 6.10 -0.78
N LEU A 226 -18.21 6.30 -1.85
CA LEU A 226 -17.38 7.47 -2.07
C LEU A 226 -18.09 8.44 -3.01
N PRO A 227 -17.88 9.76 -2.83
CA PRO A 227 -18.40 10.73 -3.78
C PRO A 227 -17.95 10.42 -5.21
N PRO A 228 -18.84 10.50 -6.21
CA PRO A 228 -18.48 10.24 -7.59
C PRO A 228 -17.50 11.30 -8.11
N ILE A 229 -16.57 10.86 -8.95
CA ILE A 229 -15.67 11.76 -9.69
C ILE A 229 -16.36 12.04 -11.04
N ALA A 230 -16.69 13.31 -11.30
CA ALA A 230 -17.33 13.68 -12.56
C ALA A 230 -16.37 13.46 -13.74
N ASP A 231 -16.90 13.06 -14.89
CA ASP A 231 -16.09 12.75 -16.06
C ASP A 231 -15.18 13.92 -16.46
N GLY A 232 -13.92 13.56 -16.73
CA GLY A 232 -12.87 14.49 -17.01
C GLY A 232 -12.30 15.21 -15.78
N THR A 233 -12.90 15.18 -14.59
CA THR A 233 -12.28 15.86 -13.42
C THR A 233 -10.82 15.43 -13.26
N VAL A 234 -9.93 16.42 -13.04
CA VAL A 234 -8.53 16.14 -12.73
C VAL A 234 -8.48 15.29 -11.46
N THR A 235 -7.89 14.12 -11.57
CA THR A 235 -7.80 13.15 -10.49
C THR A 235 -6.55 13.37 -9.63
N ALA A 236 -6.53 12.76 -8.45
CA ALA A 236 -5.31 12.74 -7.64
C ALA A 236 -4.19 11.94 -8.35
N HIS A 237 -4.51 11.00 -9.24
CA HIS A 237 -3.51 10.34 -10.10
C HIS A 237 -2.85 11.33 -11.06
N ASP A 238 -3.65 12.14 -11.76
CA ASP A 238 -3.15 13.13 -12.72
C ASP A 238 -2.21 14.13 -12.06
N VAL A 239 -2.50 14.53 -10.81
CA VAL A 239 -1.63 15.42 -10.04
C VAL A 239 -0.29 14.76 -9.70
N ILE A 240 -0.28 13.48 -9.30
CA ILE A 240 0.99 12.77 -9.05
C ILE A 240 1.78 12.58 -10.36
N ASP A 241 1.10 12.35 -11.49
CA ASP A 241 1.74 12.30 -12.81
C ASP A 241 2.36 13.66 -13.17
N ALA A 242 1.69 14.76 -12.86
CA ALA A 242 2.22 16.12 -13.05
C ALA A 242 3.44 16.40 -12.16
N PHE A 243 3.45 15.92 -10.90
CA PHE A 243 4.64 16.02 -10.04
C PHE A 243 5.84 15.30 -10.66
N ALA A 244 5.63 14.06 -11.12
CA ALA A 244 6.69 13.29 -11.78
C ALA A 244 7.17 13.98 -13.07
N ALA A 245 6.26 14.51 -13.88
CA ALA A 245 6.59 15.25 -15.11
C ALA A 245 7.37 16.55 -14.84
N ALA A 246 7.13 17.19 -13.70
CA ALA A 246 7.87 18.36 -13.22
C ALA A 246 9.24 18.00 -12.59
N GLY A 247 9.61 16.71 -12.54
CA GLY A 247 10.85 16.25 -11.92
C GLY A 247 10.81 16.23 -10.39
N LEU A 248 9.63 16.33 -9.79
CA LEU A 248 9.45 16.24 -8.34
C LEU A 248 9.43 14.78 -7.88
N PRO A 249 9.92 14.48 -6.66
CA PRO A 249 9.78 13.16 -6.07
C PRO A 249 8.30 12.71 -6.02
N ALA A 250 8.04 11.47 -6.42
CA ALA A 250 6.68 10.90 -6.46
C ALA A 250 6.73 9.37 -6.35
N THR A 251 7.62 8.85 -5.50
CA THR A 251 7.86 7.41 -5.38
C THR A 251 6.83 6.72 -4.50
N ASN A 252 6.76 5.39 -4.62
CA ASN A 252 5.88 4.55 -3.80
C ASN A 252 4.40 5.00 -3.86
N ARG A 253 3.91 5.26 -5.08
CA ARG A 253 2.52 5.63 -5.33
C ARG A 253 1.58 4.52 -4.83
N GLN A 254 0.68 4.90 -3.95
CA GLN A 254 -0.32 4.02 -3.36
C GLN A 254 -1.70 4.68 -3.46
N ASP A 255 -2.67 3.97 -4.03
CA ASP A 255 -4.07 4.35 -3.84
C ASP A 255 -4.45 4.03 -2.40
N ARG A 256 -4.68 5.10 -1.63
CA ARG A 256 -5.05 5.01 -0.23
C ARG A 256 -6.45 5.51 0.02
N THR A 257 -7.28 5.68 -1.02
CA THR A 257 -8.62 6.26 -0.94
C THR A 257 -9.46 5.63 0.18
N ILE A 258 -9.55 4.31 0.19
CA ILE A 258 -10.29 3.57 1.23
C ILE A 258 -9.59 3.71 2.60
N THR A 259 -8.27 3.51 2.60
CA THR A 259 -7.43 3.35 3.79
C THR A 259 -7.18 4.67 4.54
N ALA A 260 -7.34 5.79 3.85
CA ALA A 260 -7.14 7.15 4.33
C ALA A 260 -8.41 7.71 4.98
N GLY A 261 -9.50 6.96 4.99
CA GLY A 261 -10.79 7.40 5.54
C GLY A 261 -11.47 8.42 4.64
N CYS A 262 -11.39 8.30 3.30
CA CYS A 262 -12.07 9.25 2.42
C CYS A 262 -13.59 9.29 2.61
N GLU A 263 -14.19 8.19 3.06
CA GLU A 263 -15.61 8.15 3.44
C GLU A 263 -15.93 9.16 4.55
N ASP A 264 -15.06 9.28 5.55
CA ASP A 264 -15.21 10.18 6.70
C ASP A 264 -14.81 11.61 6.34
N LEU A 265 -13.72 11.76 5.57
CA LEU A 265 -13.22 13.05 5.09
C LEU A 265 -14.04 13.65 3.93
N LYS A 266 -14.98 12.89 3.37
CA LYS A 266 -15.75 13.25 2.17
C LYS A 266 -14.87 13.58 0.96
N CYS A 267 -13.73 12.90 0.82
CA CYS A 267 -12.96 12.91 -0.42
C CYS A 267 -13.43 11.80 -1.36
N ALA A 268 -13.31 12.05 -2.66
CA ALA A 268 -13.58 11.09 -3.72
C ALA A 268 -12.35 10.20 -4.00
N GLN A 269 -11.14 10.73 -3.80
CA GLN A 269 -9.89 10.00 -4.03
C GLN A 269 -8.77 10.47 -3.11
N MET A 270 -7.87 9.57 -2.74
CA MET A 270 -6.61 9.91 -2.07
C MET A 270 -5.47 9.02 -2.57
N ILE A 271 -4.46 9.65 -3.17
CA ILE A 271 -3.24 8.98 -3.62
C ILE A 271 -2.07 9.47 -2.78
N ALA A 272 -1.31 8.53 -2.22
CA ALA A 272 -0.12 8.82 -1.42
C ALA A 272 1.15 8.45 -2.20
N VAL A 273 2.14 9.34 -2.16
CA VAL A 273 3.55 9.06 -2.48
C VAL A 273 4.39 9.32 -1.23
N ASP A 274 5.68 9.05 -1.23
CA ASP A 274 6.50 9.16 -0.02
C ASP A 274 6.47 10.56 0.62
N GLU A 275 6.48 11.62 -0.18
CA GLU A 275 6.60 13.02 0.25
C GLU A 275 5.25 13.69 0.57
N VAL A 276 4.20 13.31 -0.15
CA VAL A 276 2.88 13.97 -0.08
C VAL A 276 1.71 13.00 -0.18
N SER A 277 0.56 13.44 0.28
CA SER A 277 -0.74 12.84 -0.02
C SER A 277 -1.58 13.82 -0.81
N VAL A 278 -2.10 13.41 -1.96
CA VAL A 278 -3.02 14.23 -2.76
C VAL A 278 -4.43 13.72 -2.57
N TYR A 279 -5.33 14.65 -2.24
CA TYR A 279 -6.75 14.42 -2.04
C TYR A 279 -7.54 15.09 -3.15
N LEU A 280 -8.54 14.40 -3.68
CA LEU A 280 -9.59 14.96 -4.52
C LEU A 280 -10.90 14.92 -3.75
N PHE A 281 -11.58 16.06 -3.66
CA PHE A 281 -12.91 16.20 -3.07
C PHE A 281 -13.97 16.35 -4.17
N SER A 282 -15.23 16.07 -3.83
CA SER A 282 -16.38 16.35 -4.72
C SER A 282 -16.95 17.76 -4.53
N ASP A 283 -16.50 18.47 -3.49
CA ASP A 283 -16.98 19.80 -3.13
C ASP A 283 -15.80 20.68 -2.67
N VAL A 284 -15.71 21.89 -3.21
CA VAL A 284 -14.67 22.86 -2.88
C VAL A 284 -14.79 23.30 -1.42
N ALA A 285 -16.01 23.38 -0.87
CA ALA A 285 -16.19 23.73 0.53
C ALA A 285 -15.61 22.66 1.47
N GLN A 286 -15.72 21.38 1.11
CA GLN A 286 -15.10 20.29 1.87
C GLN A 286 -13.56 20.30 1.75
N ALA A 287 -13.04 20.56 0.55
CA ALA A 287 -11.59 20.72 0.36
C ALA A 287 -11.04 21.89 1.21
N ALA A 288 -11.74 23.02 1.23
CA ALA A 288 -11.38 24.18 2.05
C ALA A 288 -11.47 23.85 3.54
N HIS A 289 -12.55 23.21 4.00
CA HIS A 289 -12.70 22.79 5.39
C HIS A 289 -11.58 21.84 5.84
N TYR A 290 -11.17 20.90 4.97
CA TYR A 290 -10.02 20.05 5.22
C TYR A 290 -8.74 20.86 5.41
N ALA A 291 -8.45 21.83 4.53
CA ALA A 291 -7.28 22.69 4.64
C ALA A 291 -7.30 23.53 5.93
N GLU A 292 -8.47 24.01 6.36
CA GLU A 292 -8.64 24.73 7.62
C GLU A 292 -8.32 23.88 8.85
N ILE A 293 -8.84 22.65 8.92
CA ILE A 293 -8.63 21.72 10.05
C ILE A 293 -7.15 21.42 10.24
N PHE A 294 -6.43 21.14 9.15
CA PHE A 294 -5.01 20.77 9.22
C PHE A 294 -4.06 21.97 9.24
N GLY A 295 -4.54 23.14 8.81
CA GLY A 295 -3.82 24.40 8.72
C GLY A 295 -3.01 24.54 7.43
N ALA A 296 -2.92 25.78 6.95
CA ALA A 296 -2.26 26.14 5.68
C ALA A 296 -0.76 25.76 5.60
N ASN A 297 -0.11 25.54 6.75
CA ASN A 297 1.28 25.06 6.78
C ASN A 297 1.39 23.57 6.41
N LYS A 298 0.34 22.78 6.61
CA LYS A 298 0.34 21.33 6.36
C LYS A 298 -0.39 20.94 5.10
N VAL A 299 -1.32 21.77 4.66
CA VAL A 299 -2.16 21.53 3.50
C VAL A 299 -2.14 22.73 2.58
N TYR A 300 -1.95 22.48 1.29
CA TYR A 300 -2.20 23.43 0.22
C TYR A 300 -3.39 22.95 -0.60
N GLN A 301 -4.35 23.83 -0.86
CA GLN A 301 -5.59 23.51 -1.55
C GLN A 301 -5.80 24.46 -2.73
N ASN A 302 -6.24 23.91 -3.85
CA ASN A 302 -6.72 24.66 -5.01
C ASN A 302 -7.93 23.92 -5.61
N GLY A 303 -9.09 24.60 -5.62
CA GLY A 303 -10.35 24.01 -6.06
C GLY A 303 -10.70 22.72 -5.30
N LEU A 304 -10.91 21.63 -6.02
CA LEU A 304 -11.26 20.32 -5.46
C LEU A 304 -10.04 19.52 -4.95
N LEU A 305 -8.82 19.99 -5.21
CA LEU A 305 -7.60 19.25 -4.93
C LEU A 305 -6.88 19.83 -3.71
N ALA A 306 -6.29 18.95 -2.91
CA ALA A 306 -5.43 19.34 -1.80
C ALA A 306 -4.19 18.45 -1.69
N ILE A 307 -3.03 19.08 -1.47
CA ILE A 307 -1.79 18.40 -1.07
C ILE A 307 -1.66 18.48 0.44
N ARG A 308 -1.46 17.34 1.09
CA ARG A 308 -0.97 17.27 2.47
C ARG A 308 0.49 16.85 2.48
N TYR A 309 1.35 17.68 3.06
CA TYR A 309 2.78 17.42 3.15
C TYR A 309 3.11 16.44 4.29
N LYS A 310 3.98 15.47 4.02
CA LYS A 310 4.48 14.55 5.05
C LYS A 310 5.77 15.11 5.63
N ARG A 311 5.67 15.83 6.74
CA ARG A 311 6.84 16.40 7.44
C ARG A 311 7.48 15.45 8.45
N ASP A 312 6.78 14.35 8.75
CA ASP A 312 7.21 13.31 9.68
C ASP A 312 7.30 11.96 8.95
N GLY A 313 8.10 11.03 9.48
CA GLY A 313 8.21 9.66 8.96
C GLY A 313 9.56 9.37 8.31
N LYS A 314 9.62 8.27 7.53
CA LYS A 314 10.87 7.77 6.93
C LYS A 314 11.38 8.64 5.76
N HIS A 315 10.46 9.30 5.07
CA HIS A 315 10.71 10.10 3.88
C HIS A 315 9.98 11.45 4.00
N PRO A 316 10.41 12.34 4.92
CA PRO A 316 9.77 13.65 5.04
C PRO A 316 10.03 14.48 3.78
N ILE A 317 9.06 15.32 3.42
CA ILE A 317 9.19 16.28 2.32
C ILE A 317 10.34 17.25 2.57
N ASP A 318 11.11 17.55 1.52
CA ASP A 318 12.00 18.69 1.51
C ASP A 318 11.18 19.99 1.42
N GLU A 319 11.22 20.81 2.48
CA GLU A 319 10.45 22.06 2.54
C GLU A 319 10.81 23.04 1.40
N ALA A 320 12.01 22.95 0.83
CA ALA A 320 12.42 23.76 -0.32
C ALA A 320 11.64 23.41 -1.62
N LEU A 321 11.08 22.20 -1.70
CA LEU A 321 10.30 21.75 -2.86
C LEU A 321 8.80 22.10 -2.76
N ILE A 322 8.31 22.50 -1.58
CA ILE A 322 6.89 22.83 -1.37
C ILE A 322 6.34 23.82 -2.41
N PRO A 323 7.02 24.93 -2.74
CA PRO A 323 6.52 25.85 -3.77
C PRO A 323 6.37 25.21 -5.15
N GLN A 324 7.22 24.23 -5.49
CA GLN A 324 7.17 23.53 -6.78
C GLN A 324 6.00 22.55 -6.83
N TYR A 325 5.70 21.85 -5.74
CA TYR A 325 4.48 21.03 -5.64
C TYR A 325 3.20 21.87 -5.77
N ASN A 326 3.17 23.05 -5.16
CA ASN A 326 2.02 23.95 -5.27
C ASN A 326 1.82 24.43 -6.70
N ALA A 327 2.90 24.90 -7.33
CA ALA A 327 2.86 25.35 -8.71
C ALA A 327 2.44 24.22 -9.67
N ALA A 328 2.90 22.99 -9.43
CA ALA A 328 2.48 21.84 -10.22
C ALA A 328 0.98 21.55 -10.05
N LEU A 329 0.44 21.60 -8.83
CA LEU A 329 -1.00 21.42 -8.61
C LEU A 329 -1.83 22.54 -9.25
N ASP A 330 -1.38 23.80 -9.16
CA ASP A 330 -2.04 24.95 -9.79
C ASP A 330 -2.08 24.83 -11.31
N ALA A 331 -0.98 24.34 -11.90
CA ALA A 331 -0.90 24.12 -13.34
C ALA A 331 -1.93 23.08 -13.80
N VAL A 332 -2.14 21.99 -13.07
CA VAL A 332 -3.14 20.97 -13.44
C VAL A 332 -4.57 21.51 -13.25
N GLY A 333 -4.81 22.29 -12.19
CA GLY A 333 -6.10 22.93 -11.94
C GLY A 333 -6.50 23.99 -12.98
N SER A 334 -5.54 24.57 -13.69
CA SER A 334 -5.76 25.64 -14.67
C SER A 334 -5.98 25.14 -16.12
N VAL A 335 -5.83 23.83 -16.38
CA VAL A 335 -5.86 23.26 -17.75
C VAL A 335 -7.29 23.06 -18.29
N ARG A 336 -8.31 23.71 -17.71
CA ARG A 336 -9.70 23.67 -18.21
C ARG A 336 -10.44 24.98 -18.10
#